data_AF-A0A535DXK9-F1
#
_entry.id   AF-A0A535DXK9-F1
#
_cell.length_a   1.000
_cell.length_b   1.000
_cell.length_c   1.000
_cell.angle_alpha   90.00
_cell.angle_beta   90.00
_cell.angle_gamma   90.00
#
_symmetry.space_group_name_H-M   'P 1'
#
loop_
_entity.id
_entity.type
_entity.pdbx_description
1 polymer ?
#
loop_
_entity_poly.entity_id
_entity_poly.type
_entity_poly.pdbx_seq_one_letter_code
_entity_poly.pdbx_strand_id
1 'polypeptide(L)'
;MSELGVVVAEARERLVRRARREGLETVGYRVVDSPLGPLWIAVGPRGLLNIHYGAEPSPLELRRIVRAYGPGVLPDARRVDDVARELDQYWSGKRRDFDITVDLSPLTPFQQKVLAATARVPYGELITYAKVAHNVGNDRAYRAAAGAIGDNPIPIVVPCHRVVASDGTLGGYAGGLDAKRRLLQLERGAVPPGGWQPAHLSRS
;
A
#
# COMPACT_ATOMS: atom_id res chain seq x y z
N MET A 1 -10.74 -18.55 27.23
CA MET A 1 -9.36 -18.86 26.81
C MET A 1 -8.81 -19.92 27.75
N SER A 2 -8.10 -20.94 27.26
CA SER A 2 -7.47 -21.95 28.13
C SER A 2 -6.29 -21.35 28.91
N GLU A 3 -5.97 -21.93 30.07
CA GLU A 3 -4.80 -21.56 30.89
C GLU A 3 -3.50 -21.60 30.08
N LEU A 4 -3.34 -22.64 29.24
CA LEU A 4 -2.22 -22.74 28.29
C LEU A 4 -2.17 -21.56 27.31
N GLY A 5 -3.33 -21.10 26.82
CA GLY A 5 -3.40 -19.95 25.92
C GLY A 5 -2.92 -18.65 26.57
N VAL A 6 -3.22 -18.45 27.86
CA VAL A 6 -2.75 -17.28 28.63
C VAL A 6 -1.23 -17.33 28.80
N VAL A 7 -0.69 -18.48 29.23
CA VAL A 7 0.76 -18.65 29.43
C VAL A 7 1.54 -18.42 28.13
N VAL A 8 1.06 -18.96 27.00
CA VAL A 8 1.68 -18.77 25.68
C VAL A 8 1.64 -17.30 25.25
N ALA A 9 0.52 -16.60 25.47
CA ALA A 9 0.40 -15.18 25.15
C ALA A 9 1.40 -14.33 25.96
N GLU A 10 1.50 -14.56 27.27
CA GLU A 10 2.47 -13.87 28.12
C GLU A 10 3.92 -14.14 27.72
N ALA A 11 4.25 -15.40 27.41
CA ALA A 11 5.59 -15.78 26.95
C ALA A 11 5.95 -15.07 25.65
N ARG A 12 5.00 -15.00 24.70
CA ARG A 12 5.15 -14.27 23.44
C ARG A 12 5.39 -12.78 23.68
N GLU A 13 4.63 -12.15 24.56
CA GLU A 13 4.84 -10.74 24.91
C GLU A 13 6.22 -10.48 25.54
N ARG A 14 6.66 -11.33 26.46
CA ARG A 14 8.00 -11.22 27.07
C ARG A 14 9.09 -11.34 26.01
N LEU A 15 8.94 -12.25 25.05
CA LEU A 15 9.86 -12.40 23.93
C LEU A 15 9.89 -11.15 23.05
N VAL A 16 8.72 -10.60 22.68
CA VAL A 16 8.64 -9.35 21.89
C VAL A 16 9.29 -8.18 22.62
N ARG A 17 9.01 -8.01 23.93
CA ARG A 17 9.64 -6.97 24.76
C ARG A 17 11.17 -7.11 24.79
N ARG A 18 11.67 -8.33 24.92
CA ARG A 18 13.11 -8.63 24.88
C ARG A 18 13.71 -8.30 23.51
N ALA A 19 13.09 -8.78 22.43
CA ALA A 19 13.57 -8.54 21.07
C ALA A 19 13.68 -7.05 20.75
N ARG A 20 12.70 -6.23 21.17
CA ARG A 20 12.78 -4.77 21.02
C ARG A 20 13.93 -4.16 21.81
N ARG A 21 14.11 -4.54 23.09
CA ARG A 21 15.21 -4.03 23.93
C ARG A 21 16.59 -4.38 23.36
N GLU A 22 16.71 -5.54 22.74
CA GLU A 22 17.95 -6.03 22.12
C GLU A 22 18.11 -5.57 20.65
N GLY A 23 17.21 -4.73 20.13
CA GLY A 23 17.30 -4.22 18.76
C GLY A 23 17.05 -5.25 17.66
N LEU A 24 16.42 -6.39 18.00
CA LEU A 24 16.12 -7.48 17.08
C LEU A 24 14.83 -7.23 16.26
N GLU A 25 14.06 -6.19 16.60
CA GLU A 25 12.91 -5.74 15.81
C GLU A 25 13.37 -4.82 14.68
N THR A 26 13.33 -5.34 13.46
CA THR A 26 13.65 -4.57 12.26
C THR A 26 12.40 -3.97 11.63
N VAL A 27 11.26 -4.64 11.72
CA VAL A 27 9.99 -4.20 11.12
C VAL A 27 8.87 -4.30 12.16
N GLY A 28 8.15 -3.20 12.38
CA GLY A 28 6.95 -3.16 13.19
C GLY A 28 5.70 -3.27 12.34
N TYR A 29 4.70 -4.02 12.81
CA TYR A 29 3.39 -4.06 12.14
C TYR A 29 2.21 -3.88 13.10
N ARG A 30 1.08 -3.51 12.52
CA ARG A 30 -0.23 -3.49 13.17
C ARG A 30 -1.33 -3.74 12.14
N VAL A 31 -2.44 -4.36 12.58
CA VAL A 31 -3.70 -4.38 11.83
C VAL A 31 -4.55 -3.17 12.23
N VAL A 32 -4.99 -2.40 11.24
CA VAL A 32 -5.82 -1.20 11.41
C VAL A 32 -7.15 -1.42 10.70
N ASP A 33 -8.27 -1.11 11.36
CA ASP A 33 -9.58 -1.15 10.73
C ASP A 33 -9.74 0.00 9.73
N SER A 34 -10.44 -0.25 8.62
CA SER A 34 -10.70 0.78 7.61
C SER A 34 -12.06 0.58 6.93
N PRO A 35 -12.57 1.59 6.20
CA PRO A 35 -13.76 1.44 5.36
C PRO A 35 -13.66 0.36 4.27
N LEU A 36 -12.45 -0.18 4.02
CA LEU A 36 -12.17 -1.25 3.06
C LEU A 36 -11.97 -2.62 3.75
N GLY A 37 -12.18 -2.69 5.06
CA GLY A 37 -11.83 -3.85 5.89
C GLY A 37 -10.49 -3.68 6.62
N PRO A 38 -10.02 -4.71 7.34
CA PRO A 38 -8.76 -4.66 8.06
C PRO A 38 -7.59 -4.48 7.11
N LEU A 39 -6.60 -3.67 7.51
CA LEU A 39 -5.36 -3.44 6.80
C LEU A 39 -4.18 -3.86 7.67
N TRP A 40 -3.39 -4.82 7.22
CA TRP A 40 -2.11 -5.14 7.85
C TRP A 40 -1.03 -4.20 7.31
N ILE A 41 -0.47 -3.38 8.19
CA ILE A 41 0.47 -2.31 7.83
C ILE A 41 1.81 -2.59 8.49
N ALA A 42 2.88 -2.55 7.69
CA ALA A 42 4.25 -2.77 8.16
C ALA A 42 5.17 -1.61 7.84
N VAL A 43 5.94 -1.19 8.84
CA VAL A 43 6.88 -0.07 8.79
C VAL A 43 8.27 -0.55 9.20
N GLY A 44 9.23 -0.36 8.31
CA GLY A 44 10.64 -0.68 8.51
C GLY A 44 11.45 0.53 8.95
N PRO A 45 12.78 0.41 9.05
CA PRO A 45 13.66 1.50 9.48
C PRO A 45 13.74 2.65 8.47
N ARG A 46 13.36 2.42 7.20
CA ARG A 46 13.35 3.43 6.13
C ARG A 46 11.97 3.98 5.79
N GLY A 47 10.92 3.55 6.50
CA GLY A 47 9.55 3.99 6.27
C GLY A 47 8.55 2.87 6.01
N LEU A 48 7.41 3.23 5.45
CA LEU A 48 6.29 2.33 5.14
C LEU A 48 6.71 1.30 4.10
N LEU A 49 6.57 0.02 4.41
CA LEU A 49 6.99 -1.12 3.58
C LEU A 49 5.83 -1.82 2.90
N ASN A 50 4.69 -1.93 3.60
CA ASN A 50 3.57 -2.70 3.12
C ASN A 50 2.24 -2.21 3.70
N ILE A 51 1.20 -2.21 2.86
CA ILE A 51 -0.21 -2.19 3.27
C ILE A 51 -0.88 -3.36 2.57
N HIS A 52 -1.34 -4.33 3.36
CA HIS A 52 -2.06 -5.50 2.87
C HIS A 52 -3.55 -5.39 3.18
N TYR A 53 -4.41 -5.76 2.24
CA TYR A 53 -5.85 -5.88 2.46
C TYR A 53 -6.17 -7.20 3.17
N GLY A 54 -6.46 -7.14 4.46
CA GLY A 54 -6.62 -8.30 5.34
C GLY A 54 -5.87 -8.14 6.65
N ALA A 55 -6.16 -9.01 7.61
CA ALA A 55 -5.51 -9.00 8.92
C ALA A 55 -4.11 -9.66 8.92
N GLU A 56 -3.77 -10.39 7.86
CA GLU A 56 -2.52 -11.14 7.73
C GLU A 56 -1.88 -10.89 6.37
N PRO A 57 -0.56 -10.73 6.28
CA PRO A 57 0.12 -10.57 5.01
C PRO A 57 0.12 -11.87 4.21
N SER A 58 0.24 -11.76 2.88
CA SER A 58 0.51 -12.92 2.05
C SER A 58 1.93 -13.48 2.29
N PRO A 59 2.16 -14.77 2.01
CA PRO A 59 3.50 -15.36 2.08
C PRO A 59 4.54 -14.63 1.21
N LEU A 60 4.13 -14.07 0.07
CA LEU A 60 5.03 -13.35 -0.84
C LEU A 60 5.50 -12.03 -0.24
N GLU A 61 4.58 -11.26 0.34
CA GLU A 61 4.91 -9.99 1.02
C GLU A 61 5.85 -10.23 2.19
N LEU A 62 5.54 -11.23 3.04
CA LEU A 62 6.38 -11.56 4.18
C LEU A 62 7.79 -12.01 3.74
N ARG A 63 7.90 -12.85 2.70
CA ARG A 63 9.20 -13.25 2.13
C ARG A 63 10.01 -12.06 1.63
N ARG A 64 9.36 -11.09 0.96
CA ARG A 64 10.02 -9.87 0.49
C ARG A 64 10.56 -9.05 1.66
N ILE A 65 9.74 -8.85 2.70
CA ILE A 65 10.13 -8.09 3.90
C ILE A 65 11.29 -8.78 4.61
N VAL A 66 11.19 -10.08 4.86
CA VAL A 66 12.23 -10.86 5.57
C VAL A 66 13.54 -10.90 4.79
N ARG A 67 13.49 -10.99 3.46
CA ARG A 67 14.71 -10.94 2.63
C ARG A 67 15.42 -9.58 2.76
N ALA A 68 14.68 -8.50 2.87
CA ALA A 68 15.24 -7.14 2.93
C ALA A 68 15.67 -6.73 4.34
N TYR A 69 14.96 -7.17 5.37
CA TYR A 69 15.10 -6.67 6.74
C TYR A 69 15.35 -7.73 7.80
N GLY A 70 15.49 -9.00 7.39
CA GLY A 70 15.63 -10.12 8.31
C GLY A 70 14.32 -10.51 9.00
N PRO A 71 14.36 -11.50 9.91
CA PRO A 71 13.17 -12.13 10.47
C PRO A 71 12.49 -11.29 11.58
N GLY A 72 13.03 -10.13 11.93
CA GLY A 72 12.57 -9.26 13.02
C GLY A 72 11.26 -8.52 12.77
N VAL A 73 10.26 -9.21 12.20
CA VAL A 73 8.92 -8.68 11.89
C VAL A 73 7.99 -8.93 13.08
N LEU A 74 7.77 -7.93 13.91
CA LEU A 74 7.04 -8.06 15.18
C LEU A 74 5.88 -7.06 15.26
N PRO A 75 4.81 -7.36 16.02
CA PRO A 75 3.77 -6.36 16.27
C PRO A 75 4.40 -5.14 16.95
N ASP A 76 4.17 -3.92 16.45
CA ASP A 76 4.49 -2.65 17.12
C ASP A 76 3.61 -1.52 16.58
N ALA A 77 2.53 -1.23 17.32
CA ALA A 77 1.58 -0.19 17.00
C ALA A 77 2.24 1.20 16.84
N ARG A 78 3.26 1.50 17.67
CA ARG A 78 3.88 2.82 17.73
C ARG A 78 4.57 3.20 16.42
N ARG A 79 5.20 2.22 15.76
CA ARG A 79 5.84 2.42 14.45
C ARG A 79 4.81 2.68 13.33
N VAL A 80 3.55 2.36 13.56
CA VAL A 80 2.44 2.45 12.58
C VAL A 80 1.51 3.63 12.89
N ASP A 81 1.67 4.31 14.02
CA ASP A 81 0.73 5.34 14.49
C ASP A 81 0.58 6.52 13.53
N ASP A 82 1.69 7.01 12.96
CA ASP A 82 1.62 8.09 11.98
C ASP A 82 0.90 7.68 10.70
N VAL A 83 1.20 6.48 10.19
CA VAL A 83 0.55 5.94 8.99
C VAL A 83 -0.95 5.78 9.21
N ALA A 84 -1.35 5.20 10.35
CA ALA A 84 -2.76 5.01 10.69
C ALA A 84 -3.50 6.34 10.84
N ARG A 85 -2.89 7.31 11.54
CA ARG A 85 -3.45 8.65 11.70
C ARG A 85 -3.70 9.34 10.35
N GLU A 86 -2.76 9.24 9.41
CA GLU A 86 -2.95 9.85 8.10
C GLU A 86 -3.97 9.10 7.25
N LEU A 87 -4.04 7.78 7.35
CA LEU A 87 -5.11 7.00 6.71
C LEU A 87 -6.49 7.42 7.25
N ASP A 88 -6.67 7.59 8.56
CA ASP A 88 -7.93 8.08 9.15
C ASP A 88 -8.32 9.48 8.65
N GLN A 89 -7.34 10.37 8.49
CA GLN A 89 -7.56 11.69 7.91
C GLN A 89 -7.95 11.59 6.42
N TYR A 90 -7.37 10.65 5.68
CA TYR A 90 -7.70 10.40 4.28
C TYR A 90 -9.14 9.84 4.16
N TRP A 91 -9.50 8.85 4.97
CA TRP A 91 -10.85 8.26 4.99
C TRP A 91 -11.94 9.27 5.32
N SER A 92 -11.64 10.24 6.20
CA SER A 92 -12.55 11.32 6.57
C SER A 92 -12.56 12.49 5.58
N GLY A 93 -11.80 12.41 4.48
CA GLY A 93 -11.69 13.47 3.47
C GLY A 93 -10.92 14.71 3.94
N LYS A 94 -10.31 14.68 5.13
CA LYS A 94 -9.53 15.79 5.72
C LYS A 94 -8.11 15.88 5.18
N ARG A 95 -7.62 14.81 4.53
CA ARG A 95 -6.29 14.73 3.92
C ARG A 95 -6.39 14.34 2.45
N ARG A 96 -5.60 15.01 1.62
CA ARG A 96 -5.48 14.74 0.19
C ARG A 96 -4.10 14.21 -0.21
N ASP A 97 -3.06 14.53 0.56
CA ASP A 97 -1.68 14.08 0.34
C ASP A 97 -1.11 13.41 1.59
N PHE A 98 -0.26 12.41 1.44
CA PHE A 98 0.40 11.71 2.55
C PHE A 98 1.79 12.31 2.81
N ASP A 99 2.12 12.55 4.08
CA ASP A 99 3.47 12.91 4.53
C ASP A 99 4.14 11.69 5.17
N ILE A 100 4.17 10.60 4.41
CA ILE A 100 4.71 9.30 4.84
C ILE A 100 5.92 8.99 3.98
N THR A 101 7.05 8.73 4.64
CA THR A 101 8.21 8.16 3.94
C THR A 101 7.91 6.73 3.54
N VAL A 102 7.94 6.44 2.24
CA VAL A 102 7.77 5.10 1.67
C VAL A 102 9.11 4.46 1.39
N ASP A 103 9.24 3.17 1.68
CA ASP A 103 10.44 2.41 1.33
C ASP A 103 10.18 1.43 0.18
N LEU A 104 10.64 1.83 -1.01
CA LEU A 104 10.56 1.04 -2.23
C LEU A 104 11.84 0.24 -2.51
N SER A 105 12.88 0.37 -1.68
CA SER A 105 14.17 -0.26 -1.94
C SER A 105 14.17 -1.80 -1.98
N PRO A 106 13.21 -2.54 -1.38
CA PRO A 106 13.12 -3.99 -1.59
C PRO A 106 12.65 -4.38 -3.00
N LEU A 107 12.20 -3.42 -3.81
CA LEU A 107 11.69 -3.64 -5.16
C LEU A 107 12.80 -3.48 -6.20
N THR A 108 12.54 -3.98 -7.41
CA THR A 108 13.47 -3.79 -8.54
C THR A 108 13.60 -2.30 -8.93
N PRO A 109 14.72 -1.87 -9.54
CA PRO A 109 14.88 -0.48 -9.98
C PRO A 109 13.76 0.01 -10.91
N PHE A 110 13.21 -0.88 -11.74
CA PHE A 110 12.09 -0.55 -12.62
C PHE A 110 10.80 -0.34 -11.83
N GLN A 111 10.45 -1.24 -10.89
CA GLN A 111 9.29 -1.06 -10.02
C GLN A 111 9.40 0.22 -9.20
N GLN A 112 10.58 0.53 -8.64
CA GLN A 112 10.81 1.77 -7.89
C GLN A 112 10.48 3.00 -8.75
N LYS A 113 10.96 3.07 -9.99
CA LYS A 113 10.67 4.17 -10.91
C LYS A 113 9.17 4.29 -11.21
N VAL A 114 8.51 3.18 -11.51
CA VAL A 114 7.08 3.14 -11.84
C VAL A 114 6.22 3.58 -10.65
N LEU A 115 6.51 3.06 -9.45
CA LEU A 115 5.76 3.43 -8.25
C LEU A 115 6.05 4.85 -7.79
N ALA A 116 7.28 5.34 -7.94
CA ALA A 116 7.60 6.75 -7.69
C ALA A 116 6.87 7.70 -8.66
N ALA A 117 6.72 7.33 -9.94
CA ALA A 117 5.90 8.07 -10.88
C ALA A 117 4.41 8.03 -10.51
N THR A 118 3.92 6.87 -10.05
CA THR A 118 2.54 6.68 -9.60
C THR A 118 2.23 7.50 -8.34
N ALA A 119 3.18 7.61 -7.41
CA ALA A 119 3.05 8.41 -6.19
C ALA A 119 2.84 9.91 -6.44
N ARG A 120 3.14 10.41 -7.65
CA ARG A 120 2.95 11.82 -8.02
C ARG A 120 1.56 12.14 -8.56
N VAL A 121 0.70 11.14 -8.76
CA VAL A 121 -0.66 11.37 -9.27
C VAL A 121 -1.49 12.01 -8.16
N PRO A 122 -2.01 13.25 -8.33
CA PRO A 122 -2.72 13.95 -7.26
C PRO A 122 -4.03 13.28 -6.84
N TYR A 123 -4.53 13.64 -5.65
CA TYR A 123 -5.85 13.24 -5.18
C TYR A 123 -6.95 13.62 -6.18
N GLY A 124 -7.79 12.65 -6.54
CA GLY A 124 -8.91 12.86 -7.45
C GLY A 124 -8.52 12.95 -8.93
N GLU A 125 -7.23 12.80 -9.27
CA GLU A 125 -6.76 12.72 -10.64
C GLU A 125 -6.59 11.28 -11.10
N LEU A 126 -6.64 11.07 -12.42
CA LEU A 126 -6.45 9.77 -13.06
C LEU A 126 -5.32 9.82 -14.07
N ILE A 127 -4.55 8.74 -14.15
CA ILE A 127 -3.53 8.53 -15.18
C ILE A 127 -3.72 7.17 -15.85
N THR A 128 -3.22 7.00 -17.06
CA THR A 128 -3.25 5.69 -17.73
C THR A 128 -1.97 4.90 -17.51
N TYR A 129 -2.05 3.56 -17.57
CA TYR A 129 -0.85 2.71 -17.57
C TYR A 129 0.16 3.10 -18.67
N ALA A 130 -0.35 3.47 -19.85
CA ALA A 130 0.47 3.94 -20.97
C ALA A 130 1.21 5.24 -20.63
N LYS A 131 0.53 6.19 -19.97
CA LYS A 131 1.15 7.44 -19.56
C LYS A 131 2.17 7.25 -18.44
N VAL A 132 1.94 6.34 -17.48
CA VAL A 132 2.96 5.99 -16.48
C VAL A 132 4.20 5.41 -17.17
N ALA A 133 4.03 4.51 -18.15
CA ALA A 133 5.14 3.94 -18.92
C ALA A 133 5.93 5.01 -19.70
N HIS A 134 5.23 5.96 -20.30
CA HIS A 134 5.83 7.14 -20.94
C HIS A 134 6.64 7.99 -19.95
N ASN A 135 6.07 8.28 -18.78
CA ASN A 135 6.72 9.11 -17.76
C ASN A 135 8.00 8.47 -17.18
N VAL A 136 8.13 7.14 -17.23
CA VAL A 136 9.37 6.43 -16.86
C VAL A 136 10.34 6.21 -18.02
N GLY A 137 10.07 6.82 -19.18
CA GLY A 137 10.96 6.84 -20.34
C GLY A 137 10.85 5.62 -21.26
N ASN A 138 9.75 4.85 -21.19
CA ASN A 138 9.55 3.70 -22.07
C ASN A 138 8.09 3.48 -22.45
N ASP A 139 7.66 4.10 -23.55
CA ASP A 139 6.31 4.00 -24.11
C ASP A 139 5.87 2.55 -24.41
N ARG A 140 6.84 1.67 -24.69
CA ARG A 140 6.57 0.26 -25.02
C ARG A 140 6.41 -0.62 -23.77
N ALA A 141 6.72 -0.11 -22.59
CA ALA A 141 6.70 -0.87 -21.34
C ALA A 141 5.36 -0.83 -20.58
N TYR A 142 4.24 -0.48 -21.22
CA TYR A 142 2.94 -0.36 -20.54
C TYR A 142 2.49 -1.64 -19.81
N ARG A 143 2.76 -2.83 -20.37
CA ARG A 143 2.46 -4.11 -19.69
C ARG A 143 3.33 -4.33 -18.45
N ALA A 144 4.63 -4.02 -18.55
CA ALA A 144 5.54 -4.12 -17.43
C ALA A 144 5.20 -3.10 -16.34
N ALA A 145 4.83 -1.87 -16.72
CA ALA A 145 4.34 -0.85 -15.80
C ALA A 145 3.05 -1.30 -15.11
N ALA A 146 2.10 -1.89 -15.84
CA ALA A 146 0.88 -2.45 -15.25
C ALA A 146 1.17 -3.56 -14.24
N GLY A 147 2.12 -4.45 -14.52
CA GLY A 147 2.59 -5.46 -13.56
C GLY A 147 3.20 -4.83 -12.30
N ALA A 148 4.12 -3.87 -12.47
CA ALA A 148 4.74 -3.17 -11.36
C ALA A 148 3.73 -2.39 -10.47
N ILE A 149 2.69 -1.82 -11.08
CA ILE A 149 1.60 -1.13 -10.37
C ILE A 149 0.68 -2.13 -9.67
N GLY A 150 0.41 -3.28 -10.28
CA GLY A 150 -0.33 -4.38 -9.67
C GLY A 150 0.38 -4.98 -8.46
N ASP A 151 1.72 -5.04 -8.52
CA ASP A 151 2.59 -5.53 -7.45
C ASP A 151 2.92 -4.45 -6.40
N ASN A 152 2.23 -3.30 -6.43
CA ASN A 152 2.45 -2.21 -5.48
C ASN A 152 2.27 -2.70 -4.03
N PRO A 153 3.32 -2.70 -3.20
CA PRO A 153 3.23 -3.16 -1.81
C PRO A 153 2.53 -2.16 -0.90
N ILE A 154 2.37 -0.91 -1.33
CA ILE A 154 1.91 0.21 -0.51
C ILE A 154 0.69 0.85 -1.20
N PRO A 155 -0.42 0.10 -1.42
CA PRO A 155 -1.65 0.67 -1.97
C PRO A 155 -2.16 1.82 -1.09
N ILE A 156 -3.05 2.65 -1.67
CA ILE A 156 -3.64 3.86 -1.05
C ILE A 156 -2.61 4.99 -0.94
N VAL A 157 -1.48 4.78 -0.25
CA VAL A 157 -0.41 5.78 -0.11
C VAL A 157 0.38 5.94 -1.42
N VAL A 158 0.77 4.83 -2.07
CA VAL A 158 1.12 4.85 -3.50
C VAL A 158 -0.18 4.57 -4.27
N PRO A 159 -0.75 5.55 -4.97
CA PRO A 159 -2.15 5.53 -5.37
C PRO A 159 -2.39 4.76 -6.66
N CYS A 160 -2.08 3.45 -6.67
CA CYS A 160 -2.29 2.59 -7.84
C CYS A 160 -3.77 2.48 -8.27
N HIS A 161 -4.73 2.84 -7.40
CA HIS A 161 -6.15 2.96 -7.75
C HIS A 161 -6.44 4.13 -8.70
N ARG A 162 -5.56 5.14 -8.79
CA ARG A 162 -5.67 6.26 -9.73
C ARG A 162 -5.18 5.93 -11.14
N VAL A 163 -4.61 4.74 -11.35
CA VAL A 163 -4.16 4.29 -12.66
C VAL A 163 -5.25 3.45 -13.33
N VAL A 164 -5.63 3.82 -14.55
CA VAL A 164 -6.70 3.16 -15.34
C VAL A 164 -6.18 2.73 -16.72
N ALA A 165 -6.96 1.92 -17.43
CA ALA A 165 -6.68 1.59 -18.82
C ALA A 165 -6.92 2.80 -19.74
N SER A 166 -6.31 2.79 -20.93
CA SER A 166 -6.44 3.90 -21.89
C SER A 166 -7.84 4.04 -22.49
N ASP A 167 -8.64 2.97 -22.46
CA ASP A 167 -10.06 3.00 -22.79
C ASP A 167 -10.93 3.54 -21.63
N GLY A 168 -10.30 3.83 -20.49
CA GLY A 168 -10.90 4.39 -19.29
C GLY A 168 -11.55 3.36 -18.36
N THR A 169 -11.43 2.06 -18.66
CA THR A 169 -11.82 0.99 -17.74
C THR A 169 -10.88 0.93 -16.53
N LEU A 170 -11.39 0.45 -15.39
CA LEU A 170 -10.65 0.48 -14.13
C LEU A 170 -9.40 -0.42 -14.13
N GLY A 171 -9.40 -1.57 -14.81
CA GLY A 171 -8.32 -2.55 -14.68
C GLY A 171 -8.21 -3.18 -13.29
N GLY A 172 -7.20 -4.03 -13.07
CA GLY A 172 -7.01 -4.78 -11.82
C GLY A 172 -6.59 -3.92 -10.62
N TYR A 173 -6.81 -4.44 -9.42
CA TYR A 173 -6.41 -3.81 -8.16
C TYR A 173 -6.17 -4.86 -7.07
N ALA A 174 -5.13 -4.69 -6.25
CA ALA A 174 -4.76 -5.63 -5.20
C ALA A 174 -5.88 -5.86 -4.16
N GLY A 175 -6.62 -4.80 -3.80
CA GLY A 175 -7.79 -4.88 -2.91
C GLY A 175 -9.10 -5.29 -3.62
N GLY A 176 -9.03 -5.71 -4.89
CA GLY A 176 -10.20 -5.96 -5.72
C GLY A 176 -10.86 -4.69 -6.28
N LEU A 177 -11.76 -4.87 -7.25
CA LEU A 177 -12.42 -3.76 -7.93
C LEU A 177 -13.30 -2.92 -7.01
N ASP A 178 -13.89 -3.53 -5.98
CA ASP A 178 -14.75 -2.82 -5.04
C ASP A 178 -13.96 -1.83 -4.18
N ALA A 179 -12.77 -2.22 -3.71
CA ALA A 179 -11.88 -1.30 -3.00
C ALA A 179 -11.43 -0.15 -3.90
N LYS A 180 -11.04 -0.45 -5.15
CA LYS A 180 -10.67 0.58 -6.14
C LYS A 180 -11.80 1.57 -6.39
N ARG A 181 -13.03 1.09 -6.57
CA ARG A 181 -14.22 1.94 -6.74
C ARG A 181 -14.49 2.80 -5.54
N ARG A 182 -14.42 2.26 -4.32
CA ARG A 182 -14.63 3.02 -3.07
C ARG A 182 -13.59 4.13 -2.90
N LEU A 183 -12.32 3.85 -3.18
CA LEU A 183 -11.25 4.85 -3.15
C LEU A 183 -11.51 5.96 -4.18
N LEU A 184 -11.76 5.59 -5.43
CA LEU A 184 -12.07 6.56 -6.48
C LEU A 184 -13.34 7.36 -6.16
N GLN A 185 -14.31 6.74 -5.49
CA GLN A 185 -15.54 7.41 -5.06
C GLN A 185 -15.30 8.43 -3.97
N LEU A 186 -14.48 8.08 -2.98
CA LEU A 186 -14.03 9.00 -1.94
C LEU A 186 -13.34 10.22 -2.56
N GLU A 187 -12.49 10.00 -3.57
CA GLU A 187 -11.69 11.06 -4.16
C GLU A 187 -12.41 11.92 -5.21
N ARG A 188 -13.30 11.32 -6.00
CA ARG A 188 -13.90 11.94 -7.20
C ARG A 188 -15.42 11.98 -7.21
N GLY A 189 -16.08 11.33 -6.27
CA GLY A 189 -17.53 11.10 -6.33
C GLY A 189 -17.89 9.94 -7.28
N ALA A 190 -19.00 10.04 -8.02
CA ALA A 190 -19.53 8.90 -8.74
C ALA A 190 -18.54 8.25 -9.73
N VAL A 191 -18.35 6.92 -9.61
CA VAL A 191 -17.57 6.10 -10.53
C VAL A 191 -18.54 5.39 -11.48
N PRO A 192 -18.51 5.67 -12.80
CA PRO A 192 -19.43 5.02 -13.73
C PRO A 192 -19.15 3.50 -13.81
N PRO A 193 -20.17 2.65 -14.06
CA PRO A 193 -20.00 1.19 -14.06
C PRO A 193 -18.89 0.68 -15.00
N GLY A 194 -18.74 1.32 -16.17
CA GLY A 194 -17.73 1.00 -17.18
C GLY A 194 -16.42 1.81 -17.09
N GLY A 195 -16.27 2.66 -16.07
CA GLY A 195 -15.17 3.62 -16.00
C GLY A 195 -15.48 4.94 -16.71
N TRP A 196 -14.46 5.74 -16.99
CA TRP A 196 -14.64 7.07 -17.59
C TRP A 196 -14.37 7.04 -19.09
N GLN A 197 -15.03 7.90 -19.86
CA GLN A 197 -14.64 8.07 -21.26
C GLN A 197 -13.19 8.60 -21.35
N PRO A 198 -12.38 8.18 -22.33
CA PRO A 198 -11.00 8.62 -22.47
C PRO A 198 -10.81 10.15 -22.48
N ALA A 199 -11.80 10.89 -22.99
CA ALA A 199 -11.81 12.35 -23.00
C ALA A 199 -11.79 12.99 -21.60
N HIS A 200 -12.18 12.25 -20.56
CA HIS A 200 -12.23 12.68 -19.16
C HIS A 200 -11.00 12.26 -18.34
N LEU A 201 -10.03 11.57 -18.95
CA LEU A 201 -8.77 11.22 -18.29
C LEU A 201 -7.82 12.42 -18.36
N SER A 202 -7.03 12.65 -17.30
CA SER A 202 -6.05 13.73 -17.32
C SER A 202 -5.11 13.58 -18.51
N ARG A 203 -4.91 14.68 -19.24
CA ARG A 203 -4.03 14.76 -20.41
C ARG A 203 -2.59 15.07 -20.05
N SER A 204 -2.28 15.34 -18.78
CA SER A 204 -0.97 15.83 -18.32
C SER A 204 0.09 14.74 -18.28
#